data_AF-A0A2V9H345-F1
#
_entry.id   AF-A0A2V9H345-F1
#
_cell.length_a   1.000
_cell.length_b   1.000
_cell.length_c   1.000
_cell.angle_alpha   90.00
_cell.angle_beta   90.00
_cell.angle_gamma   90.00
#
_symmetry.space_group_name_H-M   'P 1'
#
loop_
_entity.id
_entity.type
_entity.pdbx_description
1 polymer ?
#
loop_
_entity_poly.entity_id
_entity_poly.type
_entity_poly.pdbx_seq_one_letter_code
_entity_poly.pdbx_strand_id
1 'polypeptide(L)'
;MRKSLFYYQPDQMPPNYYRSDLDWGSWTSWNKQASERVDRSYNYPHVAAAYWVLYRLARNNQGLVTNHPWDWYLTHAYETSIAMTKFADGLAVFGQMEGTIFVQILSDLKREGLTTQAENLEAKMRARASRWKAEAYPFGSEMPWDSTGQEEVYAWMKYFGYQDKADVTLRAVLGYDPAIPHWGYNGSARRYWDFVFAAKYTRLERQLHHYGSGLNAIPVLAEYREHPGDFYLLRVGYGGTMGALTDIDREGFLAPAFHSFPDMLRVDPLSGDNGPNFFGHAFNAATYVVHHPEFGWVAFGGNLKVEGNTIKVTPLDSFRTRVYVASAGLWLTLDAGKFESVEVNSKNGAVRVGLSASTQFTAAAHLRIEQPAKLQGVGIYHPAKTLKIERDAYVVPLEKGTSWIELIAGQ
;
A
#
# COMPACT_ATOMS: atom_id res chain seq x y z
N MET A 1 -19.19 2.52 -10.93
CA MET A 1 -18.74 1.23 -10.37
C MET A 1 -19.95 0.43 -9.99
N ARG A 2 -20.25 -0.67 -10.68
CA ARG A 2 -21.37 -1.56 -10.29
C ARG A 2 -21.00 -2.29 -8.99
N LYS A 3 -22.00 -2.65 -8.18
CA LYS A 3 -21.83 -3.38 -6.91
C LYS A 3 -21.26 -4.78 -7.14
N SER A 4 -21.69 -5.46 -8.22
CA SER A 4 -21.16 -6.76 -8.62
C SER A 4 -21.22 -6.96 -10.12
N LEU A 5 -20.27 -7.73 -10.65
CA LEU A 5 -20.31 -8.25 -12.02
C LEU A 5 -21.25 -9.46 -12.13
N PHE A 6 -21.38 -10.24 -11.06
CA PHE A 6 -22.20 -11.44 -10.98
C PHE A 6 -23.52 -11.18 -10.26
N TYR A 7 -24.57 -11.89 -10.66
CA TYR A 7 -25.88 -11.80 -10.04
C TYR A 7 -26.64 -13.14 -10.09
N TYR A 8 -27.57 -13.30 -9.15
CA TYR A 8 -28.50 -14.42 -9.06
C TYR A 8 -29.89 -13.97 -9.54
N GLN A 9 -30.30 -14.46 -10.72
CA GLN A 9 -31.57 -14.12 -11.37
C GLN A 9 -32.16 -15.39 -12.03
N PRO A 10 -32.69 -16.34 -11.24
CA PRO A 10 -33.09 -17.67 -11.72
C PRO A 10 -34.20 -17.64 -12.77
N ASP A 11 -35.09 -16.65 -12.71
CA ASP A 11 -36.16 -16.40 -13.67
C ASP A 11 -35.65 -15.91 -15.06
N GLN A 12 -34.37 -15.51 -15.17
CA GLN A 12 -33.74 -15.12 -16.44
C GLN A 12 -32.75 -16.16 -16.97
N MET A 13 -32.62 -17.32 -16.31
CA MET A 13 -31.68 -18.37 -16.68
C MET A 13 -32.41 -19.67 -17.04
N PRO A 14 -31.80 -20.56 -17.86
CA PRO A 14 -32.36 -21.88 -18.13
C PRO A 14 -32.58 -22.70 -16.85
N PRO A 15 -33.51 -23.68 -16.86
CA PRO A 15 -33.65 -24.63 -15.76
C PRO A 15 -32.31 -25.29 -15.41
N ASN A 16 -32.05 -25.48 -14.12
CA ASN A 16 -30.80 -26.06 -13.58
C ASN A 16 -29.51 -25.30 -13.91
N TYR A 17 -29.59 -24.00 -14.26
CA TYR A 17 -28.40 -23.17 -14.46
C TYR A 17 -27.61 -22.94 -13.16
N TYR A 18 -28.31 -22.65 -12.07
CA TYR A 18 -27.69 -22.47 -10.76
C TYR A 18 -27.57 -23.80 -10.03
N ARG A 19 -26.42 -24.02 -9.40
CA ARG A 19 -26.11 -25.19 -8.58
C ARG A 19 -27.06 -25.29 -7.38
N SER A 20 -27.83 -26.37 -7.29
CA SER A 20 -28.82 -26.55 -6.21
C SER A 20 -28.20 -26.89 -4.85
N ASP A 21 -26.90 -27.21 -4.82
CA ASP A 21 -26.15 -27.51 -3.60
C ASP A 21 -25.55 -26.26 -2.92
N LEU A 22 -25.84 -25.06 -3.44
CA LEU A 22 -25.42 -23.77 -2.87
C LEU A 22 -26.63 -22.99 -2.31
N ASP A 23 -26.41 -22.21 -1.25
CA ASP A 23 -27.42 -21.32 -0.67
C ASP A 23 -27.50 -19.98 -1.41
N TRP A 24 -28.39 -19.92 -2.40
CA TRP A 24 -28.72 -18.70 -3.15
C TRP A 24 -29.73 -17.77 -2.44
N GLY A 25 -30.24 -18.14 -1.27
CA GLY A 25 -31.14 -17.31 -0.45
C GLY A 25 -30.41 -16.33 0.47
N SER A 26 -29.08 -16.45 0.55
CA SER A 26 -28.20 -15.61 1.37
C SER A 26 -28.16 -14.15 0.92
N TRP A 27 -27.81 -13.26 1.85
CA TRP A 27 -27.67 -11.81 1.58
C TRP A 27 -26.55 -11.46 0.60
N THR A 28 -25.65 -12.41 0.31
CA THR A 28 -24.57 -12.33 -0.68
C THR A 28 -25.03 -12.64 -2.11
N SER A 29 -26.28 -13.09 -2.31
CA SER A 29 -26.85 -13.44 -3.62
C SER A 29 -27.66 -12.28 -4.20
N TRP A 30 -26.98 -11.29 -4.79
CA TRP A 30 -27.66 -10.12 -5.36
C TRP A 30 -28.37 -10.42 -6.69
N ASN A 31 -29.60 -9.92 -6.83
CA ASN A 31 -30.29 -9.91 -8.12
C ASN A 31 -29.68 -8.88 -9.08
N LYS A 32 -30.09 -8.89 -10.37
CA LYS A 32 -29.49 -8.01 -11.39
C LYS A 32 -29.62 -6.53 -11.04
N GLN A 33 -30.79 -6.13 -10.54
CA GLN A 33 -31.02 -4.74 -10.15
C GLN A 33 -30.08 -4.30 -9.02
N ALA A 34 -29.86 -5.16 -8.01
CA ALA A 34 -28.97 -4.89 -6.89
C ALA A 34 -27.49 -4.90 -7.31
N SER A 35 -27.07 -5.82 -8.19
CA SER A 35 -25.69 -5.90 -8.67
C SER A 35 -25.29 -4.69 -9.51
N GLU A 36 -26.24 -4.09 -10.24
CA GLU A 36 -26.00 -2.91 -11.09
C GLU A 36 -25.99 -1.58 -10.33
N ARG A 37 -26.38 -1.57 -9.04
CA ARG A 37 -26.30 -0.35 -8.21
C ARG A 37 -24.86 0.13 -8.09
N VAL A 38 -24.71 1.44 -7.92
CA VAL A 38 -23.42 2.13 -7.81
C VAL A 38 -23.18 2.71 -6.41
N ASP A 39 -23.93 2.19 -5.43
CA ASP A 39 -24.03 2.72 -4.06
C ASP A 39 -23.01 2.10 -3.08
N ARG A 40 -22.16 1.17 -3.53
CA ARG A 40 -21.13 0.54 -2.69
C ARG A 40 -19.78 1.25 -2.84
N SER A 41 -19.44 2.11 -1.88
CA SER A 41 -18.21 2.92 -1.91
C SER A 41 -16.94 2.07 -1.92
N TYR A 42 -16.95 0.90 -1.29
CA TYR A 42 -15.79 0.00 -1.19
C TYR A 42 -15.29 -0.50 -2.54
N ASN A 43 -16.11 -0.45 -3.60
CA ASN A 43 -15.67 -0.87 -4.95
C ASN A 43 -14.83 0.20 -5.66
N TYR A 44 -14.92 1.47 -5.24
CA TYR A 44 -14.29 2.60 -5.94
C TYR A 44 -12.77 2.67 -5.77
N PRO A 45 -12.18 2.45 -4.56
CA PRO A 45 -10.73 2.42 -4.39
C PRO A 45 -10.03 1.43 -5.31
N HIS A 46 -10.57 0.21 -5.46
CA HIS A 46 -9.97 -0.83 -6.32
C HIS A 46 -9.74 -0.34 -7.75
N VAL A 47 -10.77 0.29 -8.33
CA VAL A 47 -10.72 0.72 -9.73
C VAL A 47 -9.96 2.04 -9.86
N ALA A 48 -10.04 2.92 -8.86
CA ALA A 48 -9.19 4.11 -8.80
C ALA A 48 -7.70 3.72 -8.76
N ALA A 49 -7.35 2.69 -8.00
CA ALA A 49 -5.99 2.13 -7.94
C ALA A 49 -5.56 1.54 -9.28
N ALA A 50 -6.43 0.77 -9.95
CA ALA A 50 -6.13 0.24 -11.28
C ALA A 50 -5.82 1.35 -12.30
N TYR A 51 -6.64 2.40 -12.34
CA TYR A 51 -6.39 3.55 -13.21
C TYR A 51 -5.12 4.31 -12.81
N TRP A 52 -4.88 4.53 -11.52
CA TRP A 52 -3.68 5.20 -11.04
C TRP A 52 -2.39 4.43 -11.38
N VAL A 53 -2.41 3.09 -11.27
CA VAL A 53 -1.28 2.25 -11.68
C VAL A 53 -1.02 2.41 -13.18
N LEU A 54 -2.06 2.34 -14.02
CA LEU A 54 -1.91 2.53 -15.47
C LEU A 54 -1.39 3.93 -15.83
N TYR A 55 -1.82 4.98 -15.11
CA TYR A 55 -1.25 6.31 -15.21
C TYR A 55 0.26 6.27 -14.96
N ARG A 56 0.70 5.70 -13.84
CA ARG A 56 2.13 5.68 -13.47
C ARG A 56 2.97 4.86 -14.44
N LEU A 57 2.45 3.74 -14.92
CA LEU A 57 3.12 2.90 -15.92
C LEU A 57 3.26 3.65 -17.25
N ALA A 58 2.18 4.24 -17.76
CA ALA A 58 2.17 5.02 -19.00
C ALA A 58 3.03 6.29 -18.91
N ARG A 59 3.07 6.93 -17.74
CA ARG A 59 3.76 8.21 -17.53
C ARG A 59 5.27 8.07 -17.44
N ASN A 60 5.74 6.98 -16.86
CA ASN A 60 7.15 6.79 -16.49
C ASN A 60 7.85 5.70 -17.30
N ASN A 61 7.16 5.02 -18.22
CA ASN A 61 7.73 3.99 -19.09
C ASN A 61 7.25 4.18 -20.53
N GLN A 62 8.09 3.78 -21.48
CA GLN A 62 7.77 3.76 -22.90
C GLN A 62 7.19 2.40 -23.29
N GLY A 63 6.10 2.38 -24.07
CA GLY A 63 5.59 1.16 -24.72
C GLY A 63 4.97 0.10 -23.79
N LEU A 64 4.92 0.32 -22.48
CA LEU A 64 4.34 -0.62 -21.52
C LEU A 64 2.80 -0.54 -21.46
N VAL A 65 2.26 0.67 -21.70
CA VAL A 65 0.81 0.93 -21.79
C VAL A 65 0.56 1.65 -23.11
N THR A 66 -0.28 1.06 -23.96
CA THR A 66 -0.47 1.52 -25.36
C THR A 66 -1.91 1.91 -25.71
N ASN A 67 -2.89 1.57 -24.86
CA ASN A 67 -4.30 1.76 -25.20
C ASN A 67 -4.78 3.22 -25.08
N HIS A 68 -4.32 3.93 -24.04
CA HIS A 68 -4.65 5.34 -23.78
C HIS A 68 -3.41 6.10 -23.28
N PRO A 69 -3.35 7.43 -23.48
CA PRO A 69 -2.28 8.24 -22.91
C PRO A 69 -2.39 8.31 -21.37
N TRP A 70 -1.31 8.72 -20.71
CA TRP A 70 -1.20 8.69 -19.24
C TRP A 70 -2.25 9.58 -18.55
N ASP A 71 -2.59 10.72 -19.14
CA ASP A 71 -3.49 11.74 -18.61
C ASP A 71 -4.94 11.25 -18.59
N TRP A 72 -5.31 10.41 -19.56
CA TRP A 72 -6.60 9.72 -19.56
C TRP A 72 -6.76 8.85 -18.31
N TYR A 73 -5.73 8.07 -17.95
CA TYR A 73 -5.76 7.20 -16.78
C TYR A 73 -5.81 7.99 -15.46
N LEU A 74 -5.02 9.06 -15.32
CA LEU A 74 -5.06 9.89 -14.11
C LEU A 74 -6.42 10.59 -13.96
N THR A 75 -7.00 11.05 -15.08
CA THR A 75 -8.35 11.61 -15.10
C THR A 75 -9.38 10.59 -14.63
N HIS A 76 -9.31 9.34 -15.09
CA HIS A 76 -10.25 8.29 -14.67
C HIS A 76 -10.06 7.87 -13.20
N ALA A 77 -8.84 7.88 -12.69
CA ALA A 77 -8.57 7.66 -11.27
C ALA A 77 -9.22 8.77 -10.42
N TYR A 78 -9.06 10.04 -10.83
CA TYR A 78 -9.71 11.19 -10.19
C TYR A 78 -11.24 11.11 -10.28
N GLU A 79 -11.81 10.92 -11.46
CA GLU A 79 -13.26 10.89 -11.67
C GLU A 79 -13.91 9.74 -10.90
N THR A 80 -13.25 8.58 -10.83
CA THR A 80 -13.69 7.45 -9.98
C THR A 80 -13.72 7.87 -8.51
N SER A 81 -12.68 8.54 -8.03
CA SER A 81 -12.61 9.03 -6.64
C SER A 81 -13.74 10.01 -6.32
N ILE A 82 -14.05 10.93 -7.24
CA ILE A 82 -15.15 11.88 -7.09
C ILE A 82 -16.52 11.19 -7.17
N ALA A 83 -16.68 10.24 -8.09
CA ALA A 83 -17.91 9.49 -8.27
C ALA A 83 -18.34 8.73 -7.01
N MET A 84 -17.38 8.18 -6.24
CA MET A 84 -17.65 7.55 -4.94
C MET A 84 -18.43 8.50 -4.01
N THR A 85 -17.96 9.76 -3.90
CA THR A 85 -18.56 10.76 -3.00
C THR A 85 -19.92 11.27 -3.44
N LYS A 86 -20.33 10.96 -4.68
CA LYS A 86 -21.62 11.38 -5.26
C LYS A 86 -22.65 10.27 -5.30
N PHE A 87 -22.21 9.05 -5.65
CA PHE A 87 -23.11 7.93 -5.94
C PHE A 87 -23.16 6.88 -4.84
N ALA A 88 -22.20 6.90 -3.91
CA ALA A 88 -22.09 5.96 -2.80
C ALA A 88 -21.90 6.70 -1.46
N ASP A 89 -22.55 7.86 -1.31
CA ASP A 89 -22.41 8.73 -0.15
C ASP A 89 -22.73 8.04 1.19
N GLY A 90 -23.70 7.13 1.21
CA GLY A 90 -24.13 6.38 2.39
C GLY A 90 -23.02 5.54 3.04
N LEU A 91 -22.17 4.87 2.25
CA LEU A 91 -21.03 4.09 2.76
C LEU A 91 -19.69 4.85 2.67
N ALA A 92 -19.60 5.89 1.83
CA ALA A 92 -18.42 6.74 1.74
C ALA A 92 -18.17 7.57 3.02
N VAL A 93 -19.12 7.59 3.96
CA VAL A 93 -18.92 8.16 5.30
C VAL A 93 -17.86 7.42 6.11
N PHE A 94 -17.59 6.15 5.80
CA PHE A 94 -16.57 5.33 6.45
C PHE A 94 -15.22 5.42 5.72
N GLY A 95 -14.15 5.02 6.40
CA GLY A 95 -12.89 4.68 5.73
C GLY A 95 -13.09 3.48 4.78
N GLN A 96 -12.41 3.49 3.65
CA GLN A 96 -12.48 2.46 2.62
C GLN A 96 -11.21 1.62 2.61
N MET A 97 -11.36 0.32 2.30
CA MET A 97 -10.23 -0.55 1.96
C MET A 97 -9.48 0.02 0.76
N GLU A 98 -8.15 0.07 0.85
CA GLU A 98 -7.26 0.65 -0.15
C GLU A 98 -7.43 2.17 -0.31
N GLY A 99 -8.19 2.84 0.56
CA GLY A 99 -8.52 4.25 0.43
C GLY A 99 -7.31 5.20 0.50
N THR A 100 -6.16 4.70 0.97
CA THR A 100 -4.85 5.40 0.84
C THR A 100 -4.56 5.81 -0.61
N ILE A 101 -5.10 5.09 -1.61
CA ILE A 101 -4.95 5.44 -3.01
C ILE A 101 -5.43 6.85 -3.34
N PHE A 102 -6.45 7.37 -2.66
CA PHE A 102 -6.97 8.71 -2.93
C PHE A 102 -5.96 9.80 -2.57
N VAL A 103 -5.10 9.57 -1.57
CA VAL A 103 -4.00 10.46 -1.22
C VAL A 103 -2.94 10.47 -2.32
N GLN A 104 -2.69 9.32 -2.95
CA GLN A 104 -1.72 9.20 -4.05
C GLN A 104 -2.21 9.85 -5.34
N ILE A 105 -3.48 9.64 -5.67
CA ILE A 105 -4.14 10.32 -6.78
C ILE A 105 -4.05 11.83 -6.57
N LEU A 106 -4.38 12.33 -5.36
CA LEU A 106 -4.23 13.75 -5.04
C LEU A 106 -2.78 14.24 -5.22
N SER A 107 -1.81 13.47 -4.74
CA SER A 107 -0.38 13.82 -4.85
C SER A 107 0.07 13.93 -6.31
N ASP A 108 -0.34 13.00 -7.16
CA ASP A 108 0.04 13.00 -8.57
C ASP A 108 -0.76 14.03 -9.40
N LEU A 109 -2.01 14.31 -9.05
CA LEU A 109 -2.74 15.47 -9.62
C LEU A 109 -1.97 16.77 -9.37
N LYS A 110 -1.44 16.97 -8.15
CA LYS A 110 -0.62 18.15 -7.81
C LYS A 110 0.68 18.18 -8.61
N ARG A 111 1.40 17.05 -8.70
CA ARG A 111 2.67 16.95 -9.43
C ARG A 111 2.53 17.16 -10.94
N GLU A 112 1.40 16.80 -11.52
CA GLU A 112 1.09 17.05 -12.94
C GLU A 112 0.45 18.44 -13.17
N GLY A 113 0.28 19.26 -12.12
CA GLY A 113 -0.27 20.61 -12.23
C GLY A 113 -1.78 20.69 -12.45
N LEU A 114 -2.52 19.60 -12.25
CA LEU A 114 -3.98 19.51 -12.40
C LEU A 114 -4.70 20.10 -11.17
N THR A 115 -4.47 21.39 -10.96
CA THR A 115 -4.81 22.12 -9.71
C THR A 115 -6.31 22.08 -9.41
N THR A 116 -7.17 22.31 -10.40
CA THR A 116 -8.63 22.28 -10.23
C THR A 116 -9.13 20.91 -9.73
N GLN A 117 -8.62 19.83 -10.32
CA GLN A 117 -8.95 18.47 -9.93
C GLN A 117 -8.40 18.14 -8.54
N ALA A 118 -7.16 18.55 -8.26
CA ALA A 118 -6.53 18.36 -6.95
C ALA A 118 -7.33 19.07 -5.84
N GLU A 119 -7.69 20.33 -6.04
CA GLU A 119 -8.50 21.11 -5.08
C GLU A 119 -9.89 20.49 -4.86
N ASN A 120 -10.53 20.01 -5.92
CA ASN A 120 -11.83 19.35 -5.82
C ASN A 120 -11.75 18.05 -5.00
N LEU A 121 -10.79 17.17 -5.33
CA LEU A 121 -10.59 15.91 -4.60
C LEU A 121 -10.21 16.17 -3.16
N GLU A 122 -9.28 17.10 -2.91
CA GLU A 122 -8.86 17.48 -1.56
C GLU A 122 -10.04 18.00 -0.73
N ALA A 123 -10.90 18.86 -1.29
CA ALA A 123 -12.08 19.36 -0.59
C ALA A 123 -13.07 18.23 -0.22
N LYS A 124 -13.30 17.28 -1.13
CA LYS A 124 -14.15 16.11 -0.87
C LYS A 124 -13.59 15.21 0.22
N MET A 125 -12.28 14.97 0.19
CA MET A 125 -11.62 14.14 1.20
C MET A 125 -11.51 14.86 2.55
N ARG A 126 -11.35 16.19 2.55
CA ARG A 126 -11.40 17.01 3.77
C ARG A 126 -12.76 16.92 4.47
N ALA A 127 -13.86 16.87 3.73
CA ALA A 127 -15.19 16.69 4.31
C ALA A 127 -15.31 15.34 5.04
N ARG A 128 -14.82 14.25 4.42
CA ARG A 128 -14.77 12.92 5.03
C ARG A 128 -13.86 12.89 6.26
N ALA A 129 -12.65 13.44 6.15
CA ALA A 129 -11.71 13.55 7.25
C ALA A 129 -12.26 14.38 8.43
N SER A 130 -12.97 15.48 8.16
CA SER A 130 -13.58 16.31 9.21
C SER A 130 -14.63 15.55 10.01
N ARG A 131 -15.39 14.67 9.36
CA ARG A 131 -16.31 13.75 10.04
C ARG A 131 -15.55 12.80 10.95
N TRP A 132 -14.56 12.07 10.43
CA TRP A 132 -13.78 11.10 11.21
C TRP A 132 -13.05 11.72 12.40
N LYS A 133 -12.57 12.96 12.25
CA LYS A 133 -11.97 13.73 13.33
C LYS A 133 -12.93 13.91 14.51
N ALA A 134 -14.22 14.13 14.25
CA ALA A 134 -15.23 14.37 15.27
C ALA A 134 -15.72 13.08 15.96
N GLU A 135 -15.53 11.92 15.34
CA GLU A 135 -15.89 10.61 15.90
C GLU A 135 -14.82 10.12 16.88
N ALA A 136 -15.20 9.46 17.98
CA ALA A 136 -14.22 8.89 18.90
C ALA A 136 -13.34 7.83 18.22
N TYR A 137 -13.99 6.92 17.49
CA TYR A 137 -13.38 5.79 16.78
C TYR A 137 -14.01 5.63 15.38
N PRO A 138 -13.47 6.30 14.34
CA PRO A 138 -14.04 6.32 12.98
C PRO A 138 -13.70 5.05 12.17
N PHE A 139 -13.86 3.87 12.77
CA PHE A 139 -13.37 2.60 12.21
C PHE A 139 -14.49 1.63 11.82
N GLY A 140 -15.74 2.11 11.77
CA GLY A 140 -16.87 1.30 11.34
C GLY A 140 -16.88 1.02 9.83
N SER A 141 -17.72 0.08 9.43
CA SER A 141 -17.92 -0.37 8.05
C SER A 141 -19.40 -0.77 7.84
N GLU A 142 -19.70 -1.53 6.76
CA GLU A 142 -20.97 -2.26 6.57
C GLU A 142 -21.33 -3.12 7.81
N MET A 143 -20.31 -3.60 8.53
CA MET A 143 -20.43 -4.33 9.80
C MET A 143 -19.77 -3.55 10.94
N PRO A 144 -20.38 -3.44 12.14
CA PRO A 144 -19.84 -2.66 13.26
C PRO A 144 -18.49 -3.15 13.83
N TRP A 145 -18.14 -4.42 13.61
CA TRP A 145 -16.91 -5.06 14.09
C TRP A 145 -15.80 -5.08 13.03
N ASP A 146 -16.04 -4.52 11.84
CA ASP A 146 -15.14 -4.57 10.70
C ASP A 146 -14.33 -3.28 10.59
N SER A 147 -13.02 -3.35 10.82
CA SER A 147 -12.08 -2.23 10.81
C SER A 147 -11.31 -2.11 9.49
N THR A 148 -12.06 -2.02 8.38
CA THR A 148 -11.55 -2.22 7.01
C THR A 148 -10.79 -1.04 6.41
N GLY A 149 -11.03 0.18 6.88
CA GLY A 149 -10.49 1.41 6.27
C GLY A 149 -9.59 2.25 7.16
N GLN A 150 -8.96 1.64 8.18
CA GLN A 150 -8.12 2.35 9.14
C GLN A 150 -6.90 3.01 8.48
N GLU A 151 -6.33 2.40 7.46
CA GLU A 151 -5.23 2.94 6.68
C GLU A 151 -5.62 4.24 5.96
N GLU A 152 -6.83 4.30 5.40
CA GLU A 152 -7.33 5.54 4.78
C GLU A 152 -7.53 6.63 5.83
N VAL A 153 -8.18 6.29 6.94
CA VAL A 153 -8.41 7.26 8.03
C VAL A 153 -7.08 7.82 8.49
N TYR A 154 -6.09 6.97 8.80
CA TYR A 154 -4.76 7.40 9.20
C TYR A 154 -4.13 8.33 8.17
N ALA A 155 -4.13 7.93 6.88
CA ALA A 155 -3.49 8.69 5.82
C ALA A 155 -4.06 10.12 5.69
N TRP A 156 -5.39 10.26 5.74
CA TRP A 156 -6.02 11.59 5.70
C TRP A 156 -5.86 12.38 7.00
N MET A 157 -5.84 11.72 8.17
CA MET A 157 -5.57 12.41 9.43
C MET A 157 -4.17 13.02 9.44
N LYS A 158 -3.15 12.27 9.01
CA LYS A 158 -1.79 12.79 8.84
C LYS A 158 -1.76 13.92 7.80
N TYR A 159 -2.36 13.70 6.63
CA TYR A 159 -2.36 14.68 5.54
C TYR A 159 -2.98 16.04 5.95
N PHE A 160 -4.07 16.06 6.71
CA PHE A 160 -4.73 17.29 7.15
C PHE A 160 -4.23 17.84 8.50
N GLY A 161 -3.19 17.23 9.10
CA GLY A 161 -2.61 17.68 10.36
C GLY A 161 -3.46 17.37 11.60
N TYR A 162 -4.32 16.35 11.53
CA TYR A 162 -5.14 15.87 12.65
C TYR A 162 -4.38 14.79 13.44
N GLN A 163 -3.21 15.14 13.98
CA GLN A 163 -2.28 14.18 14.59
C GLN A 163 -2.93 13.35 15.71
N ASP A 164 -3.72 13.95 16.61
CA ASP A 164 -4.40 13.22 17.68
C ASP A 164 -5.27 12.07 17.17
N LYS A 165 -5.92 12.26 16.01
CA LYS A 165 -6.76 11.21 15.41
C LYS A 165 -5.91 10.18 14.65
N ALA A 166 -4.81 10.59 14.02
CA ALA A 166 -3.84 9.66 13.43
C ALA A 166 -3.26 8.73 14.51
N ASP A 167 -2.87 9.27 15.66
CA ASP A 167 -2.40 8.54 16.83
C ASP A 167 -3.43 7.53 17.35
N VAL A 168 -4.70 7.93 17.47
CA VAL A 168 -5.79 7.02 17.88
C VAL A 168 -5.93 5.86 16.89
N THR A 169 -5.87 6.14 15.60
CA THR A 169 -5.92 5.11 14.55
C THR A 169 -4.73 4.15 14.65
N LEU A 170 -3.51 4.66 14.79
CA LEU A 170 -2.31 3.83 14.94
C LEU A 170 -2.39 2.96 16.20
N ARG A 171 -2.79 3.52 17.34
CA ARG A 171 -2.95 2.77 18.60
C ARG A 171 -4.02 1.69 18.48
N ALA A 172 -5.10 1.95 17.74
CA ALA A 172 -6.13 0.96 17.47
C ALA A 172 -5.58 -0.21 16.63
N VAL A 173 -4.84 0.10 15.55
CA VAL A 173 -4.14 -0.89 14.72
C VAL A 173 -3.20 -1.76 15.56
N LEU A 174 -2.31 -1.14 16.34
CA LEU A 174 -1.35 -1.85 17.19
C LEU A 174 -2.01 -2.67 18.30
N GLY A 175 -3.27 -2.37 18.66
CA GLY A 175 -4.05 -3.13 19.61
C GLY A 175 -4.38 -4.55 19.15
N TYR A 176 -4.37 -4.82 17.84
CA TYR A 176 -4.69 -6.13 17.29
C TYR A 176 -3.70 -6.67 16.24
N ASP A 177 -2.64 -5.93 15.92
CA ASP A 177 -1.53 -6.34 15.06
C ASP A 177 -0.28 -6.67 15.91
N PRO A 178 0.04 -7.95 16.15
CA PRO A 178 1.01 -8.31 17.18
C PRO A 178 2.43 -8.50 16.64
N ALA A 179 3.44 -8.23 17.45
CA ALA A 179 4.84 -8.56 17.16
C ALA A 179 5.23 -9.96 17.70
N ILE A 180 4.66 -11.03 17.12
CA ILE A 180 4.92 -12.42 17.54
C ILE A 180 5.96 -13.04 16.60
N PRO A 181 7.04 -13.69 17.08
CA PRO A 181 8.06 -14.32 16.22
C PRO A 181 7.57 -15.64 15.59
N HIS A 182 6.49 -15.56 14.81
CA HIS A 182 5.90 -16.65 14.07
C HIS A 182 5.38 -16.11 12.74
N TRP A 183 5.66 -16.83 11.65
CA TRP A 183 5.35 -16.38 10.29
C TRP A 183 3.90 -15.93 10.17
N GLY A 184 2.93 -16.72 10.64
CA GLY A 184 1.50 -16.46 10.51
C GLY A 184 0.91 -15.47 11.52
N TYR A 185 1.67 -15.06 12.55
CA TYR A 185 1.17 -14.17 13.60
C TYR A 185 1.84 -12.79 13.60
N ASN A 186 3.10 -12.65 13.16
CA ASN A 186 3.78 -11.36 13.16
C ASN A 186 3.08 -10.36 12.22
N GLY A 187 2.58 -9.24 12.74
CA GLY A 187 1.84 -8.25 11.96
C GLY A 187 0.53 -8.78 11.35
N SER A 188 0.06 -9.94 11.79
CA SER A 188 -1.17 -10.59 11.32
C SER A 188 -2.35 -10.06 12.12
N ALA A 189 -3.06 -9.10 11.52
CA ALA A 189 -4.25 -8.49 12.08
C ALA A 189 -5.25 -9.56 12.55
N ARG A 190 -5.70 -9.47 13.81
CA ARG A 190 -6.71 -10.40 14.35
C ARG A 190 -8.05 -10.23 13.63
N ARG A 191 -8.37 -11.13 12.70
CA ARG A 191 -9.67 -11.23 12.02
C ARG A 191 -10.22 -12.65 12.04
N TYR A 192 -11.54 -12.78 12.02
CA TYR A 192 -12.21 -14.06 12.32
C TYR A 192 -13.36 -14.48 11.40
N TRP A 193 -13.89 -13.58 10.56
CA TRP A 193 -15.22 -13.78 9.98
C TRP A 193 -15.28 -13.84 8.46
N ASP A 194 -14.26 -13.35 7.75
CA ASP A 194 -14.32 -13.14 6.30
C ASP A 194 -14.40 -14.45 5.50
N PHE A 195 -13.92 -15.57 6.07
CA PHE A 195 -14.15 -16.90 5.50
C PHE A 195 -15.63 -17.26 5.33
N VAL A 196 -16.55 -16.58 6.01
CA VAL A 196 -18.00 -16.82 5.86
C VAL A 196 -18.49 -16.47 4.44
N PHE A 197 -17.86 -15.51 3.75
CA PHE A 197 -18.29 -15.06 2.42
C PHE A 197 -17.17 -15.02 1.37
N ALA A 198 -15.90 -14.98 1.77
CA ALA A 198 -14.75 -14.83 0.86
C ALA A 198 -13.95 -16.13 0.64
N ALA A 199 -14.31 -17.25 1.27
CA ALA A 199 -13.55 -18.50 1.21
C ALA A 199 -14.37 -19.70 0.75
N LYS A 200 -13.70 -20.78 0.35
CA LYS A 200 -14.36 -22.05 0.04
C LYS A 200 -14.94 -22.70 1.29
N TYR A 201 -14.18 -22.63 2.38
CA TYR A 201 -14.53 -23.30 3.62
C TYR A 201 -15.02 -22.25 4.63
N THR A 202 -16.35 -22.18 4.76
CA THR A 202 -17.03 -21.26 5.69
C THR A 202 -16.70 -21.61 7.14
N ARG A 203 -15.94 -20.76 7.83
CA ARG A 203 -15.54 -20.95 9.23
C ARG A 203 -15.45 -19.60 9.96
N LEU A 204 -15.77 -19.60 11.27
CA LEU A 204 -15.43 -18.50 12.17
C LEU A 204 -14.15 -18.86 12.91
N GLU A 205 -13.02 -18.49 12.33
CA GLU A 205 -11.70 -18.84 12.82
C GLU A 205 -10.69 -17.73 12.54
N ARG A 206 -9.57 -17.70 13.26
CA ARG A 206 -8.56 -16.69 13.00
C ARG A 206 -8.00 -16.89 11.59
N GLN A 207 -8.03 -15.83 10.81
CA GLN A 207 -7.48 -15.80 9.46
C GLN A 207 -6.04 -15.30 9.55
N LEU A 208 -5.05 -16.14 9.25
CA LEU A 208 -3.66 -15.66 9.26
C LEU A 208 -3.41 -14.90 7.97
N HIS A 209 -2.92 -13.67 8.11
CA HIS A 209 -2.53 -12.79 7.01
C HIS A 209 -3.64 -12.38 6.04
N HIS A 210 -4.90 -12.38 6.47
CA HIS A 210 -5.98 -11.67 5.74
C HIS A 210 -5.68 -10.16 5.57
N TYR A 211 -6.47 -9.47 4.73
CA TYR A 211 -6.17 -8.11 4.23
C TYR A 211 -5.91 -7.04 5.28
N GLY A 212 -6.37 -7.23 6.52
CA GLY A 212 -6.01 -6.34 7.62
C GLY A 212 -4.49 -6.21 7.80
N SER A 213 -3.73 -7.26 7.53
CA SER A 213 -2.28 -7.31 7.77
C SER A 213 -1.52 -6.36 6.84
N GLY A 214 -1.74 -6.46 5.53
CA GLY A 214 -1.12 -5.58 4.54
C GLY A 214 -1.63 -4.14 4.63
N LEU A 215 -2.93 -3.93 4.83
CA LEU A 215 -3.50 -2.58 4.91
C LEU A 215 -3.02 -1.84 6.17
N ASN A 216 -3.05 -2.48 7.34
CA ASN A 216 -2.58 -1.88 8.59
C ASN A 216 -1.07 -1.67 8.63
N ALA A 217 -0.29 -2.41 7.84
CA ALA A 217 1.13 -2.13 7.69
C ALA A 217 1.40 -0.73 7.10
N ILE A 218 0.46 -0.15 6.33
CA ILE A 218 0.60 1.20 5.75
C ILE A 218 0.79 2.26 6.84
N PRO A 219 -0.15 2.45 7.78
CA PRO A 219 0.01 3.43 8.85
C PRO A 219 1.20 3.11 9.76
N VAL A 220 1.43 1.83 10.10
CA VAL A 220 2.52 1.43 11.00
C VAL A 220 3.90 1.75 10.41
N LEU A 221 4.14 1.44 9.13
CA LEU A 221 5.40 1.74 8.49
C LEU A 221 5.54 3.23 8.14
N ALA A 222 4.44 3.94 7.88
CA ALA A 222 4.46 5.39 7.75
C ALA A 222 4.93 6.06 9.03
N GLU A 223 4.39 5.65 10.18
CA GLU A 223 4.81 6.15 11.48
C GLU A 223 6.27 5.79 11.77
N TYR A 224 6.70 4.55 11.50
CA TYR A 224 8.11 4.16 11.66
C TYR A 224 9.06 5.07 10.87
N ARG A 225 8.68 5.48 9.65
CA ARG A 225 9.52 6.36 8.83
C ARG A 225 9.64 7.79 9.39
N GLU A 226 8.69 8.24 10.20
CA GLU A 226 8.77 9.49 10.95
C GLU A 226 9.52 9.32 12.29
N HIS A 227 9.45 8.11 12.87
CA HIS A 227 10.02 7.75 14.17
C HIS A 227 10.95 6.53 14.08
N PRO A 228 12.10 6.62 13.37
CA PRO A 228 12.97 5.47 13.05
C PRO A 228 13.62 4.79 14.25
N GLY A 229 13.55 5.41 15.44
CA GLY A 229 13.99 4.81 16.69
C GLY A 229 13.04 3.77 17.27
N ASP A 230 11.78 3.74 16.81
CA ASP A 230 10.79 2.77 17.28
C ASP A 230 10.86 1.46 16.47
N PHE A 231 11.78 0.59 16.87
CA PHE A 231 11.98 -0.70 16.21
C PHE A 231 10.74 -1.64 16.31
N TYR A 232 9.85 -1.40 17.27
CA TYR A 232 8.62 -2.20 17.41
C TYR A 232 7.69 -1.96 16.20
N LEU A 233 7.52 -0.70 15.78
CA LEU A 233 6.72 -0.36 14.60
C LEU A 233 7.26 -1.05 13.34
N LEU A 234 8.58 -1.04 13.14
CA LEU A 234 9.17 -1.75 11.99
C LEU A 234 8.86 -3.25 12.03
N ARG A 235 8.98 -3.90 13.18
CA ARG A 235 8.72 -5.35 13.30
C ARG A 235 7.27 -5.71 12.99
N VAL A 236 6.31 -4.92 13.49
CA VAL A 236 4.88 -5.13 13.24
C VAL A 236 4.55 -4.86 11.78
N GLY A 237 4.87 -3.67 11.29
CA GLY A 237 4.51 -3.23 9.94
C GLY A 237 5.20 -4.06 8.85
N TYR A 238 6.47 -4.42 9.03
CA TYR A 238 7.17 -5.29 8.08
C TYR A 238 6.61 -6.72 8.11
N GLY A 239 6.20 -7.21 9.29
CA GLY A 239 5.50 -8.49 9.45
C GLY A 239 4.20 -8.54 8.65
N GLY A 240 3.34 -7.53 8.79
CA GLY A 240 2.07 -7.45 8.05
C GLY A 240 2.28 -7.31 6.54
N THR A 241 3.28 -6.53 6.13
CA THR A 241 3.67 -6.39 4.72
C THR A 241 4.10 -7.73 4.12
N MET A 242 5.00 -8.46 4.77
CA MET A 242 5.49 -9.75 4.26
C MET A 242 4.46 -10.87 4.38
N GLY A 243 3.55 -10.76 5.34
CA GLY A 243 2.48 -11.71 5.60
C GLY A 243 1.63 -12.02 4.39
N ALA A 244 1.30 -11.01 3.58
CA ALA A 244 0.52 -11.16 2.36
C ALA A 244 1.12 -12.15 1.35
N LEU A 245 2.45 -12.33 1.34
CA LEU A 245 3.11 -13.29 0.46
C LEU A 245 2.94 -14.74 0.91
N THR A 246 2.57 -14.96 2.17
CA THR A 246 2.38 -16.32 2.71
C THR A 246 1.09 -16.98 2.23
N ASP A 247 0.14 -16.17 1.73
CA ASP A 247 -1.10 -16.63 1.09
C ASP A 247 -0.94 -16.88 -0.41
N ILE A 248 0.28 -16.71 -0.96
CA ILE A 248 0.61 -17.06 -2.34
C ILE A 248 1.34 -18.40 -2.30
N ASP A 249 0.74 -19.42 -2.92
CA ASP A 249 1.37 -20.73 -3.00
C ASP A 249 2.52 -20.78 -4.02
N ARG A 250 3.18 -21.94 -4.13
CA ARG A 250 4.32 -22.13 -5.04
C ARG A 250 3.94 -22.09 -6.53
N GLU A 251 2.68 -22.26 -6.86
CA GLU A 251 2.14 -22.18 -8.23
C GLU A 251 1.66 -20.77 -8.57
N GLY A 252 1.65 -19.86 -7.59
CA GLY A 252 1.25 -18.47 -7.73
C GLY A 252 -0.23 -18.21 -7.43
N PHE A 253 -0.94 -19.18 -6.84
CA PHE A 253 -2.32 -18.99 -6.41
C PHE A 253 -2.35 -18.16 -5.12
N LEU A 254 -3.06 -17.03 -5.17
CA LEU A 254 -3.34 -16.18 -4.01
C LEU A 254 -4.64 -16.62 -3.36
N ALA A 255 -4.62 -16.93 -2.07
CA ALA A 255 -5.80 -17.25 -1.24
C ALA A 255 -6.25 -16.05 -0.38
N PRO A 256 -7.48 -15.98 0.17
CA PRO A 256 -7.91 -14.91 1.08
C PRO A 256 -7.11 -14.86 2.38
N ALA A 257 -6.76 -16.03 2.92
CA ALA A 257 -5.96 -16.21 4.13
C ALA A 257 -5.65 -17.70 4.35
N PHE A 258 -4.77 -17.97 5.32
CA PHE A 258 -4.50 -19.32 5.83
C PHE A 258 -5.44 -19.69 7.00
N HIS A 259 -6.01 -20.90 6.94
CA HIS A 259 -6.86 -21.45 7.99
C HIS A 259 -6.04 -21.84 9.23
N SER A 260 -6.29 -21.22 10.38
CA SER A 260 -5.42 -21.32 11.57
C SER A 260 -5.78 -22.46 12.53
N PHE A 261 -6.99 -23.01 12.44
CA PHE A 261 -7.38 -24.05 13.38
C PHE A 261 -6.62 -25.36 13.15
N PRO A 262 -6.21 -26.06 14.24
CA PRO A 262 -5.36 -27.26 14.16
C PRO A 262 -5.91 -28.40 13.30
N ASP A 263 -7.23 -28.46 13.10
CA ASP A 263 -7.89 -29.49 12.30
C ASP A 263 -7.83 -29.23 10.79
N MET A 264 -7.42 -28.03 10.36
CA MET A 264 -7.38 -27.65 8.95
C MET A 264 -6.01 -27.18 8.46
N LEU A 265 -5.35 -26.25 9.16
CA LEU A 265 -3.98 -25.76 8.91
C LEU A 265 -3.56 -25.76 7.43
N ARG A 266 -4.32 -25.06 6.58
CA ARG A 266 -4.06 -24.96 5.15
C ARG A 266 -4.54 -23.64 4.56
N VAL A 267 -3.96 -23.29 3.43
CA VAL A 267 -4.39 -22.18 2.58
C VAL A 267 -5.80 -22.45 2.05
N ASP A 268 -6.68 -21.45 2.01
CA ASP A 268 -7.99 -21.61 1.37
C ASP A 268 -7.84 -21.72 -0.17
N PRO A 269 -8.60 -22.59 -0.85
CA PRO A 269 -8.46 -22.82 -2.29
C PRO A 269 -9.30 -21.87 -3.16
N LEU A 270 -9.91 -20.82 -2.62
CA LEU A 270 -10.39 -19.67 -3.40
C LEU A 270 -9.43 -18.50 -3.24
N SER A 271 -9.44 -17.54 -4.18
CA SER A 271 -8.68 -16.29 -4.00
C SER A 271 -9.40 -15.27 -3.14
N GLY A 272 -10.73 -15.39 -3.08
CA GLY A 272 -11.56 -14.57 -2.21
C GLY A 272 -11.34 -13.08 -2.40
N ASP A 273 -11.16 -12.40 -1.28
CA ASP A 273 -11.02 -10.95 -1.16
C ASP A 273 -9.58 -10.52 -0.82
N ASN A 274 -8.54 -11.30 -1.15
CA ASN A 274 -7.16 -10.93 -0.74
C ASN A 274 -6.54 -9.74 -1.51
N GLY A 275 -7.22 -9.20 -2.52
CA GLY A 275 -6.75 -8.06 -3.32
C GLY A 275 -6.24 -6.88 -2.47
N PRO A 276 -6.98 -6.38 -1.46
CA PRO A 276 -6.55 -5.29 -0.60
C PRO A 276 -5.31 -5.62 0.25
N ASN A 277 -5.08 -6.88 0.61
CA ASN A 277 -3.87 -7.29 1.31
C ASN A 277 -2.65 -7.14 0.40
N PHE A 278 -2.78 -7.61 -0.84
CA PHE A 278 -1.72 -7.49 -1.82
C PHE A 278 -1.50 -6.03 -2.22
N PHE A 279 -2.55 -5.20 -2.24
CA PHE A 279 -2.40 -3.75 -2.31
C PHE A 279 -1.53 -3.24 -1.16
N GLY A 280 -1.84 -3.59 0.08
CA GLY A 280 -1.05 -3.21 1.26
C GLY A 280 0.42 -3.65 1.18
N HIS A 281 0.67 -4.89 0.75
CA HIS A 281 2.02 -5.38 0.43
C HIS A 281 2.70 -4.50 -0.61
N ALA A 282 2.00 -4.28 -1.73
CA ALA A 282 2.59 -3.58 -2.86
C ALA A 282 2.88 -2.09 -2.54
N PHE A 283 2.05 -1.51 -1.68
CA PHE A 283 2.17 -0.14 -1.21
C PHE A 283 3.37 0.07 -0.29
N ASN A 284 3.70 -0.94 0.53
CA ASN A 284 4.71 -0.85 1.58
C ASN A 284 6.03 -1.55 1.27
N ALA A 285 6.07 -2.44 0.28
CA ALA A 285 7.28 -3.17 -0.10
C ALA A 285 8.45 -2.20 -0.31
N ALA A 286 9.48 -2.40 0.51
CA ALA A 286 10.69 -1.59 0.57
C ALA A 286 11.79 -2.33 1.33
N THR A 287 13.03 -1.89 1.10
CA THR A 287 14.17 -2.27 1.92
C THR A 287 14.38 -1.25 3.03
N TYR A 288 14.49 -1.67 4.29
CA TYR A 288 14.82 -0.79 5.42
C TYR A 288 16.22 -1.10 5.94
N VAL A 289 17.05 -0.06 6.07
CA VAL A 289 18.42 -0.13 6.60
C VAL A 289 18.44 0.53 7.96
N VAL A 290 18.76 -0.26 8.99
CA VAL A 290 18.63 0.15 10.40
C VAL A 290 19.91 -0.11 11.16
N HIS A 291 20.31 0.81 12.02
CA HIS A 291 21.38 0.61 12.99
C HIS A 291 20.75 0.36 14.37
N HIS A 292 20.60 -0.92 14.73
CA HIS A 292 20.00 -1.34 15.99
C HIS A 292 21.05 -1.32 17.13
N PRO A 293 20.70 -0.87 18.35
CA PRO A 293 21.65 -0.80 19.47
C PRO A 293 22.26 -2.16 19.85
N GLU A 294 21.51 -3.25 19.70
CA GLU A 294 21.97 -4.61 20.05
C GLU A 294 22.49 -5.41 18.86
N PHE A 295 21.95 -5.18 17.65
CA PHE A 295 22.25 -6.02 16.47
C PHE A 295 23.19 -5.33 15.49
N GLY A 296 23.56 -4.06 15.74
CA GLY A 296 24.29 -3.25 14.79
C GLY A 296 23.47 -3.01 13.52
N TRP A 297 24.14 -3.00 12.38
CA TRP A 297 23.49 -2.78 11.08
C TRP A 297 22.69 -4.01 10.64
N VAL A 298 21.39 -3.81 10.42
CA VAL A 298 20.45 -4.82 9.90
C VAL A 298 19.69 -4.27 8.70
N ALA A 299 19.27 -5.18 7.83
CA ALA A 299 18.39 -4.86 6.70
C ALA A 299 17.12 -5.71 6.75
N PHE A 300 15.98 -5.08 6.51
CA PHE A 300 14.72 -5.75 6.21
C PHE A 300 14.49 -5.64 4.71
N GLY A 301 14.16 -6.75 4.04
CA GLY A 301 13.96 -6.75 2.59
C GLY A 301 15.25 -6.67 1.78
N GLY A 302 16.40 -7.03 2.36
CA GLY A 302 17.66 -6.99 1.65
C GLY A 302 18.76 -7.70 2.42
N ASN A 303 19.88 -7.95 1.74
CA ASN A 303 21.11 -8.42 2.36
C ASN A 303 22.03 -7.24 2.65
N LEU A 304 22.79 -7.32 3.73
CA LEU A 304 23.70 -6.26 4.18
C LEU A 304 25.09 -6.81 4.45
N LYS A 305 26.11 -6.03 4.09
CA LYS A 305 27.51 -6.28 4.43
C LYS A 305 28.18 -4.98 4.90
N VAL A 306 28.94 -5.05 5.99
CA VAL A 306 29.73 -3.92 6.49
C VAL A 306 31.18 -4.07 6.05
N GLU A 307 31.72 -3.06 5.38
CA GLU A 307 33.09 -2.99 4.87
C GLU A 307 33.75 -1.68 5.33
N GLY A 308 34.48 -1.73 6.45
CA GLY A 308 35.00 -0.53 7.08
C GLY A 308 33.87 0.41 7.50
N ASN A 309 33.85 1.62 6.92
CA ASN A 309 32.78 2.60 7.17
C ASN A 309 31.60 2.50 6.20
N THR A 310 31.64 1.58 5.23
CA THR A 310 30.62 1.46 4.18
C THR A 310 29.70 0.29 4.48
N ILE A 311 28.41 0.57 4.59
CA ILE A 311 27.34 -0.41 4.73
C ILE A 311 26.76 -0.63 3.34
N LYS A 312 27.04 -1.78 2.74
CA LYS A 312 26.54 -2.18 1.43
C LYS A 312 25.27 -3.00 1.60
N VAL A 313 24.20 -2.57 0.94
CA VAL A 313 22.89 -3.21 0.99
C VAL A 313 22.47 -3.59 -0.42
N THR A 314 22.03 -4.84 -0.58
CA THR A 314 21.39 -5.33 -1.79
C THR A 314 19.90 -5.47 -1.51
N PRO A 315 19.04 -4.57 -2.04
CA PRO A 315 17.60 -4.71 -1.97
C PRO A 315 17.12 -6.02 -2.60
N LEU A 316 16.30 -6.76 -1.87
CA LEU A 316 15.69 -8.04 -2.25
C LEU A 316 14.18 -8.06 -1.98
N ASP A 317 13.58 -6.94 -1.60
CA ASP A 317 12.14 -6.78 -1.51
C ASP A 317 11.47 -6.99 -2.88
N SER A 318 10.16 -7.23 -2.88
CA SER A 318 9.41 -7.64 -4.06
C SER A 318 9.58 -6.75 -5.29
N PHE A 319 9.86 -5.45 -5.11
CA PHE A 319 9.93 -4.51 -6.23
C PHE A 319 11.26 -3.81 -6.40
N ARG A 320 12.05 -3.68 -5.33
CA ARG A 320 13.32 -2.93 -5.29
C ARG A 320 13.16 -1.49 -5.76
N THR A 321 12.01 -0.87 -5.49
CA THR A 321 11.70 0.51 -5.91
C THR A 321 11.72 1.49 -4.76
N ARG A 322 11.92 1.02 -3.51
CA ARG A 322 11.90 1.85 -2.30
C ARG A 322 12.95 1.41 -1.30
N VAL A 323 13.67 2.38 -0.72
CA VAL A 323 14.65 2.15 0.33
C VAL A 323 14.49 3.21 1.42
N TYR A 324 14.50 2.78 2.69
CA TYR A 324 14.55 3.68 3.84
C TYR A 324 15.88 3.50 4.58
N VAL A 325 16.65 4.58 4.74
CA VAL A 325 17.87 4.60 5.56
C VAL A 325 17.56 5.30 6.88
N ALA A 326 17.32 4.52 7.92
CA ALA A 326 16.80 5.00 9.21
C ALA A 326 17.73 6.01 9.90
N SER A 327 19.05 5.81 9.82
CA SER A 327 20.05 6.72 10.41
C SER A 327 20.08 8.11 9.76
N ALA A 328 19.51 8.26 8.56
CA ALA A 328 19.42 9.51 7.82
C ALA A 328 17.99 10.05 7.74
N GLY A 329 17.01 9.31 8.27
CA GLY A 329 15.59 9.57 8.05
C GLY A 329 15.20 9.53 6.57
N LEU A 330 16.02 8.90 5.72
CA LEU A 330 16.02 9.09 4.27
C LEU A 330 15.13 8.07 3.58
N TRP A 331 14.05 8.53 2.97
CA TRP A 331 13.11 7.74 2.19
C TRP A 331 13.33 7.97 0.69
N LEU A 332 13.75 6.93 -0.01
CA LEU A 332 14.05 6.96 -1.43
C LEU A 332 13.04 6.11 -2.18
N THR A 333 12.39 6.69 -3.18
CA THR A 333 11.42 5.96 -4.02
C THR A 333 11.65 6.21 -5.50
N LEU A 334 11.44 5.19 -6.33
CA LEU A 334 11.56 5.27 -7.77
C LEU A 334 10.18 5.23 -8.42
N ASP A 335 9.84 6.27 -9.19
CA ASP A 335 8.65 6.24 -10.05
C ASP A 335 8.86 5.39 -11.31
N ALA A 336 10.14 5.19 -11.67
CA ALA A 336 10.63 4.30 -12.71
C ALA A 336 12.06 3.85 -12.37
N GLY A 337 12.43 2.63 -12.77
CA GLY A 337 13.71 2.01 -12.45
C GLY A 337 13.66 1.12 -11.21
N LYS A 338 14.80 0.54 -10.84
CA LYS A 338 14.98 -0.31 -9.66
C LYS A 338 16.31 -0.01 -8.98
N PHE A 339 16.37 -0.19 -7.67
CA PHE A 339 17.60 -0.18 -6.89
C PHE A 339 18.29 -1.53 -7.03
N GLU A 340 19.56 -1.49 -7.38
CA GLU A 340 20.46 -2.65 -7.42
C GLU A 340 21.31 -2.73 -6.15
N SER A 341 21.75 -1.58 -5.64
CA SER A 341 22.58 -1.48 -4.44
C SER A 341 22.37 -0.14 -3.74
N VAL A 342 22.55 -0.12 -2.42
CA VAL A 342 22.64 1.10 -1.62
C VAL A 342 23.87 1.01 -0.73
N GLU A 343 24.70 2.04 -0.72
CA GLU A 343 25.89 2.15 0.12
C GLU A 343 25.73 3.32 1.07
N VAL A 344 25.76 3.06 2.38
CA VAL A 344 25.70 4.10 3.42
C VAL A 344 27.10 4.25 4.03
N ASN A 345 27.66 5.45 3.96
CA ASN A 345 28.92 5.77 4.63
C ASN A 345 28.64 6.26 6.05
N SER A 346 28.94 5.41 7.04
CA SER A 346 28.70 5.69 8.46
C SER A 346 29.55 6.84 9.04
N LYS A 347 30.65 7.23 8.36
CA LYS A 347 31.55 8.30 8.85
C LYS A 347 31.06 9.69 8.47
N ASN A 348 30.60 9.87 7.24
CA ASN A 348 30.20 11.19 6.72
C ASN A 348 28.71 11.27 6.33
N GLY A 349 27.96 10.19 6.48
CA GLY A 349 26.53 10.12 6.15
C GLY A 349 26.21 10.05 4.66
N ALA A 350 27.19 10.05 3.75
CA ALA A 350 26.91 9.97 2.31
C ALA A 350 26.18 8.66 1.98
N VAL A 351 25.17 8.74 1.12
CA VAL A 351 24.39 7.59 0.65
C VAL A 351 24.56 7.48 -0.86
N ARG A 352 25.11 6.38 -1.34
CA ARG A 352 25.26 6.10 -2.77
C ARG A 352 24.23 5.07 -3.19
N VAL A 353 23.46 5.36 -4.23
CA VAL A 353 22.47 4.44 -4.79
C VAL A 353 22.90 3.98 -6.18
N GLY A 354 22.93 2.66 -6.37
CA GLY A 354 23.14 2.00 -7.63
C GLY A 354 21.80 1.60 -8.22
N LEU A 355 21.49 2.10 -9.40
CA LEU A 355 20.25 1.81 -10.11
C LEU A 355 20.47 0.74 -11.18
N SER A 356 19.52 -0.18 -11.34
CA SER A 356 19.58 -1.23 -12.35
C SER A 356 19.66 -0.62 -13.77
N ALA A 357 20.21 -1.40 -14.71
CA ALA A 357 20.39 -0.99 -16.10
C ALA A 357 19.07 -0.58 -16.79
N SER A 358 19.20 0.21 -17.85
CA SER A 358 18.08 0.55 -18.74
C SER A 358 17.46 -0.69 -19.35
N THR A 359 16.16 -0.61 -19.60
CA THR A 359 15.39 -1.64 -20.32
C THR A 359 14.77 -1.03 -21.56
N GLN A 360 14.16 -1.86 -22.42
CA GLN A 360 13.39 -1.38 -23.57
C GLN A 360 12.20 -0.49 -23.18
N PHE A 361 11.73 -0.56 -21.93
CA PHE A 361 10.59 0.22 -21.44
C PHE A 361 11.02 1.40 -20.54
N THR A 362 12.22 1.33 -19.94
CA THR A 362 12.67 2.26 -18.91
C THR A 362 14.08 2.74 -19.23
N ALA A 363 14.19 3.92 -19.84
CA ALA A 363 15.47 4.53 -20.21
C ALA A 363 16.06 5.45 -19.12
N ALA A 364 15.22 5.93 -18.19
CA ALA A 364 15.64 6.78 -17.09
C ALA A 364 14.89 6.40 -15.82
N ALA A 365 15.59 6.44 -14.69
CA ALA A 365 14.99 6.34 -13.39
C ALA A 365 14.49 7.72 -12.92
N HIS A 366 13.45 7.71 -12.11
CA HIS A 366 12.84 8.91 -11.55
C HIS A 366 12.88 8.79 -10.02
N LEU A 367 13.91 9.36 -9.41
CA LEU A 367 14.20 9.25 -7.99
C LEU A 367 13.54 10.39 -7.20
N ARG A 368 12.72 10.02 -6.22
CA ARG A 368 12.23 10.94 -5.19
C ARG A 368 13.03 10.75 -3.92
N ILE A 369 13.29 11.87 -3.25
CA ILE A 369 14.05 11.94 -2.00
C ILE A 369 13.18 12.66 -0.99
N GLU A 370 12.83 11.96 0.09
CA GLU A 370 12.05 12.50 1.19
C GLU A 370 12.79 12.22 2.51
N GLN A 371 12.59 13.09 3.50
CA GLN A 371 13.08 12.86 4.87
C GLN A 371 11.93 13.02 5.87
N PRO A 372 11.08 11.98 6.01
CA PRO A 372 9.95 11.99 6.95
C PRO A 372 10.40 12.19 8.41
N ALA A 373 11.49 11.55 8.83
CA ALA A 373 12.08 11.80 10.14
C ALA A 373 12.99 13.03 10.11
N LYS A 374 12.76 13.98 11.02
CA LYS A 374 13.65 15.13 11.26
C LYS A 374 14.65 14.80 12.35
N LEU A 375 15.77 14.20 11.96
CA LEU A 375 16.80 13.76 12.89
C LEU A 375 17.76 14.91 13.26
N GLN A 376 18.08 15.03 14.55
CA GLN A 376 19.02 16.03 15.02
C GLN A 376 20.42 15.80 14.41
N GLY A 377 21.01 16.86 13.86
CA GLY A 377 22.34 16.82 13.26
C GLY A 377 22.42 16.18 11.88
N VAL A 378 21.29 15.82 11.27
CA VAL A 378 21.21 15.30 9.90
C VAL A 378 20.67 16.38 8.98
N GLY A 379 21.49 16.83 8.03
CA GLY A 379 21.07 17.82 7.03
C GLY A 379 20.10 17.27 5.98
N ILE A 380 19.69 18.15 5.06
CA ILE A 380 18.77 17.77 3.97
C ILE A 380 19.54 17.06 2.86
N TYR A 381 19.15 15.84 2.52
CA TYR A 381 19.79 15.07 1.47
C TYR A 381 19.40 15.57 0.08
N HIS A 382 20.40 15.67 -0.79
CA HIS A 382 20.21 15.95 -2.21
C HIS A 382 21.29 15.23 -3.04
N PRO A 383 21.09 15.05 -4.35
CA PRO A 383 22.14 14.55 -5.23
C PRO A 383 23.37 15.46 -5.20
N ALA A 384 24.56 14.86 -5.14
CA ALA A 384 25.83 15.59 -5.17
C ALA A 384 26.08 16.25 -6.55
N LYS A 385 25.46 15.73 -7.61
CA LYS A 385 25.48 16.30 -8.96
C LYS A 385 24.14 16.93 -9.28
N THR A 386 24.17 17.99 -10.07
CA THR A 386 22.94 18.58 -10.63
C THR A 386 22.26 17.58 -11.56
N LEU A 387 21.00 17.28 -11.27
CA LEU A 387 20.14 16.40 -12.08
C LEU A 387 18.91 17.20 -12.54
N LYS A 388 18.36 16.82 -13.70
CA LYS A 388 17.08 17.37 -14.16
C LYS A 388 15.98 16.95 -13.18
N ILE A 389 15.07 17.87 -12.87
CA ILE A 389 13.89 17.58 -12.06
C ILE A 389 12.67 17.59 -12.97
N GLU A 390 11.83 16.57 -12.83
CA GLU A 390 10.50 16.50 -13.43
C GLU A 390 9.49 16.01 -12.39
N ARG A 391 8.38 16.74 -12.23
CA ARG A 391 7.28 16.32 -11.33
C ARG A 391 7.78 15.98 -9.91
N ASP A 392 8.69 16.81 -9.39
CA ASP A 392 9.38 16.64 -8.10
C ASP A 392 10.23 15.37 -7.96
N ALA A 393 10.67 14.77 -9.07
CA ALA A 393 11.60 13.64 -9.09
C ALA A 393 12.87 14.00 -9.87
N TYR A 394 14.02 13.52 -9.40
CA TYR A 394 15.29 13.61 -10.09
C TYR A 394 15.36 12.57 -11.21
N VAL A 395 15.58 13.03 -12.44
CA VAL A 395 15.71 12.17 -13.62
C VAL A 395 17.16 11.72 -13.77
N VAL A 396 17.34 10.40 -13.79
CA VAL A 396 18.66 9.78 -13.87
C VAL A 396 18.70 8.89 -15.11
N PRO A 397 19.44 9.28 -16.16
CA PRO A 397 19.63 8.41 -17.33
C PRO A 397 20.23 7.07 -16.92
N LEU A 398 19.60 5.97 -17.35
CA LEU A 398 20.07 4.62 -17.04
C LEU A 398 21.00 4.13 -18.15
N GLU A 399 22.12 3.55 -17.75
CA GLU A 399 23.11 2.99 -18.66
C GLU A 399 22.84 1.50 -18.92
N LYS A 400 23.68 0.84 -19.71
CA LYS A 400 23.61 -0.63 -19.90
C LYS A 400 24.03 -1.41 -18.64
N GLY A 401 24.69 -0.75 -17.70
CA GLY A 401 25.08 -1.29 -16.40
C GLY A 401 24.49 -0.47 -15.25
N THR A 402 25.01 -0.67 -14.05
CA THR A 402 24.55 0.05 -12.85
C THR A 402 24.87 1.54 -12.95
N SER A 403 23.84 2.39 -12.93
CA SER A 403 24.00 3.85 -12.86
C SER A 403 24.09 4.28 -11.39
N TRP A 404 25.15 4.99 -11.02
CA TRP A 404 25.39 5.39 -9.63
C TRP A 404 25.10 6.87 -9.38
N ILE A 405 24.44 7.15 -8.26
CA ILE A 405 24.17 8.49 -7.76
C ILE A 405 24.67 8.58 -6.33
N GLU A 406 25.37 9.66 -5.99
CA GLU A 406 25.72 9.97 -4.61
C GLU A 406 24.78 11.04 -4.07
N LEU A 407 24.24 10.80 -2.88
CA LEU A 407 23.40 11.69 -2.10
C LEU A 407 24.21 12.15 -0.88
N ILE A 408 24.23 13.45 -0.66
CA ILE A 408 24.92 14.09 0.46
C ILE A 408 23.92 14.92 1.25
N ALA A 409 24.10 14.98 2.57
CA ALA A 409 23.36 15.92 3.40
C ALA A 409 23.96 17.32 3.25
N GLY A 410 23.12 18.33 3.08
CA GLY A 410 23.51 19.73 3.22
C GLY A 410 24.07 20.01 4.62
N GLN A 411 24.84 21.10 4.75
CA GLN A 411 25.37 21.55 6.05
C GLN A 411 24.27 22.05 6.99
#